data_AF-A0A1Z9S9E4-F1
#
_entry.id   AF-A0A1Z9S9E4-F1
#
_cell.length_a   1.000
_cell.length_b   1.000
_cell.length_c   1.000
_cell.angle_alpha   90.00
_cell.angle_beta   90.00
_cell.angle_gamma   90.00
#
_symmetry.space_group_name_H-M   'P 1'
#
loop_
_entity.id
_entity.type
_entity.pdbx_description
1 polymer ?
#
loop_
_entity_poly.entity_id
_entity_poly.type
_entity_poly.pdbx_seq_one_letter_code
_entity_poly.pdbx_strand_id
1 'polypeptide(L)' 'MDIPVKRVALCEDFKAEASAMKAAIDDDMIMIVGSAPCFHHGVVDEIAELGEIALDTDVWYRSSNGWDGCFPILILR' A
#
# COMPACT_ATOMS: atom_id res chain seq x y z
N MET A 1 -11.94 -16.72 4.39
CA MET A 1 -10.58 -16.62 3.82
C MET A 1 -9.79 -15.75 4.76
N ASP A 2 -8.69 -16.27 5.29
CA ASP A 2 -7.90 -15.62 6.33
C ASP A 2 -6.54 -15.27 5.70
N ILE A 3 -6.48 -14.11 5.05
CA ILE A 3 -5.27 -13.61 4.41
C ILE A 3 -4.67 -12.58 5.37
N PRO A 4 -3.43 -12.76 5.86
CA PRO A 4 -2.82 -11.81 6.77
C PRO A 4 -2.60 -10.46 6.09
N VAL A 5 -2.97 -9.39 6.79
CA VAL A 5 -2.85 -8.02 6.30
C VAL A 5 -1.94 -7.22 7.22
N LYS A 6 -0.88 -6.64 6.67
CA LYS A 6 0.03 -5.75 7.37
C LYS A 6 -0.23 -4.31 6.95
N ARG A 7 -0.52 -3.45 7.93
CA ARG A 7 -0.75 -2.01 7.71
C ARG A 7 0.52 -1.25 8.06
N VAL A 8 0.93 -0.36 7.17
CA VAL A 8 2.10 0.51 7.37
C VAL A 8 1.63 1.88 7.86
N ALA A 9 2.51 2.60 8.54
CA ALA A 9 2.23 3.98 8.96
C ALA A 9 2.04 4.90 7.75
N LEU A 10 1.26 5.96 7.96
CA LEU A 10 1.08 7.05 7.00
C LEU A 10 2.08 8.18 7.30
N CYS A 11 2.41 8.96 6.27
CA CYS A 11 3.07 10.25 6.42
C CYS A 11 2.17 11.27 7.14
N GLU A 12 2.74 12.40 7.57
CA GLU A 12 1.99 13.52 8.17
C GLU A 12 0.89 14.07 7.22
N ASP A 13 1.11 13.97 5.90
CA ASP A 13 0.15 14.35 4.86
C ASP A 13 -0.92 13.27 4.59
N PHE A 14 -1.01 12.25 5.45
CA PHE A 14 -1.94 11.12 5.37
C PHE A 14 -1.80 10.23 4.12
N LYS A 15 -0.69 10.35 3.40
CA LYS A 15 -0.31 9.47 2.27
C LYS A 15 0.46 8.25 2.75
N ALA A 16 0.46 7.19 1.94
CA ALA A 16 1.32 6.03 2.13
C ALA A 16 2.80 6.43 2.18
N GLU A 17 3.51 5.98 3.21
CA GLU A 17 4.96 6.17 3.32
C GLU A 17 5.69 5.08 2.51
N ALA A 18 6.20 5.44 1.33
CA ALA A 18 6.87 4.53 0.40
C ALA A 18 8.10 3.81 1.01
N SER A 19 8.92 4.53 1.79
CA SER A 19 10.07 3.96 2.51
C SER A 19 9.67 2.89 3.52
N ALA A 20 8.65 3.18 4.33
CA ALA A 20 8.15 2.23 5.31
C ALA A 20 7.47 1.04 4.64
N MET A 21 6.78 1.24 3.50
CA MET A 21 6.23 0.15 2.71
C MET A 21 7.33 -0.77 2.18
N LYS A 22 8.36 -0.21 1.53
CA LYS A 22 9.49 -0.99 1.00
C LYS A 22 10.21 -1.78 2.11
N ALA A 23 10.38 -1.18 3.28
CA ALA A 23 10.99 -1.86 4.43
C ALA A 23 10.10 -2.95 5.06
N ALA A 24 8.79 -2.88 4.86
CA ALA A 24 7.84 -3.83 5.42
C ALA A 24 7.52 -5.00 4.47
N ILE A 25 7.96 -4.95 3.21
CA ILE A 25 7.87 -6.05 2.25
C ILE A 25 8.82 -7.17 2.66
N ASP A 26 8.31 -8.39 2.68
CA ASP A 26 9.04 -9.63 2.94
C ASP A 26 8.74 -10.65 1.83
N ASP A 27 9.42 -11.81 1.85
CA ASP A 27 9.32 -12.84 0.79
C ASP A 27 7.93 -13.49 0.70
N ASP A 28 7.06 -13.30 1.71
CA ASP A 28 5.70 -13.82 1.75
C ASP A 28 4.66 -12.82 1.22
N MET A 29 5.08 -11.59 0.88
CA MET A 29 4.20 -10.57 0.31
C MET A 29 3.82 -10.88 -1.12
N ILE A 30 2.52 -10.84 -1.40
CA ILE A 30 1.99 -11.07 -2.74
C ILE A 30 1.46 -9.80 -3.39
N MET A 31 1.02 -8.83 -2.59
CA MET A 31 0.38 -7.62 -3.13
C MET A 31 0.53 -6.43 -2.18
N ILE A 32 0.69 -5.26 -2.79
CA ILE A 32 0.59 -3.96 -2.14
C ILE A 32 -0.62 -3.21 -2.69
N VAL A 33 -1.30 -2.45 -1.82
CA VAL A 33 -2.50 -1.70 -2.17
C VAL A 33 -2.29 -0.22 -1.82
N GLY A 34 -2.51 0.65 -2.82
CA GLY A 34 -2.50 2.10 -2.68
C GLY A 34 -3.87 2.71 -3.01
N SER A 35 -4.26 3.76 -2.29
CA SER A 35 -5.56 4.42 -2.41
C SER A 35 -5.53 5.65 -3.32
N ALA A 36 -6.50 5.75 -4.22
CA ALA A 36 -6.64 6.88 -5.14
C ALA A 36 -8.11 7.18 -5.50
N PRO A 37 -8.86 7.95 -4.67
CA PRO A 37 -8.45 8.57 -3.42
C PRO A 37 -8.72 7.71 -2.18
N CYS A 38 -8.07 8.09 -1.09
CA CYS A 38 -8.23 7.59 0.27
C CYS A 38 -9.56 8.09 0.88
N PHE A 39 -10.42 7.20 1.38
CA PHE A 39 -11.77 7.56 1.85
C PHE A 39 -11.84 8.58 2.99
N HIS A 40 -10.96 8.47 3.99
CA HIS A 40 -10.98 9.29 5.20
C HIS A 40 -10.44 10.70 4.98
N HIS A 41 -9.41 10.84 4.15
CA HIS A 41 -8.67 12.10 4.00
C HIS A 41 -8.80 12.70 2.60
N GLY A 42 -9.38 11.97 1.63
CA GLY A 42 -9.52 12.43 0.24
C GLY A 42 -8.21 12.58 -0.51
N VAL A 43 -7.09 12.11 0.07
CA VAL A 43 -5.75 12.19 -0.52
C VAL A 43 -5.51 11.05 -1.49
N VAL A 44 -4.65 11.27 -2.48
CA VAL A 44 -4.21 10.23 -3.42
C VAL A 44 -2.79 9.83 -3.03
N ASP A 45 -2.55 8.53 -2.88
CA ASP A 45 -1.20 7.99 -2.65
C ASP A 45 -0.34 8.17 -3.90
N GLU A 46 0.99 8.18 -3.71
CA GLU A 46 1.95 8.31 -4.81
C GLU A 46 2.02 7.03 -5.65
N ILE A 47 1.03 6.84 -6.53
CA ILE A 47 0.84 5.62 -7.36
C ILE A 47 2.12 5.27 -8.15
N ALA A 48 2.82 6.28 -8.68
CA ALA A 48 4.04 6.06 -9.46
C ALA A 48 5.14 5.43 -8.61
N GLU A 49 5.38 5.99 -7.41
CA GLU A 49 6.40 5.49 -6.48
C GLU A 49 6.04 4.10 -5.94
N LEU A 50 4.77 3.87 -5.61
CA LEU A 50 4.28 2.54 -5.21
C LEU A 50 4.41 1.51 -6.33
N GLY A 51 4.15 1.92 -7.58
CA GLY A 51 4.34 1.08 -8.75
C GLY A 51 5.80 0.69 -8.97
N GLU A 52 6.73 1.63 -8.76
CA GLU A 52 8.16 1.33 -8.80
C GLU A 52 8.59 0.35 -7.71
N ILE A 53 8.09 0.51 -6.48
CA ILE A 53 8.35 -0.44 -5.39
C ILE A 53 7.85 -1.85 -5.75
N ALA A 54 6.65 -1.96 -6.33
CA ALA A 54 6.12 -3.24 -6.78
C ALA A 54 7.00 -3.90 -7.85
N LEU A 55 7.49 -3.13 -8.81
CA LEU A 55 8.41 -3.63 -9.85
C LEU A 55 9.77 -4.04 -9.26
N ASP A 56 10.30 -3.27 -8.30
CA ASP A 56 11.57 -3.55 -7.63
C ASP A 56 11.53 -4.83 -6.77
N THR A 57 10.35 -5.13 -6.20
CA THR A 57 10.18 -6.22 -5.22
C THR A 57 9.39 -7.42 -5.75
N ASP A 58 9.03 -7.41 -7.04
CA ASP A 58 8.25 -8.46 -7.72
C ASP A 58 6.91 -8.81 -7.04
N VAL A 59 6.27 -7.81 -6.42
CA VAL A 59 4.95 -7.93 -5.78
C VAL A 59 3.88 -7.24 -6.61
N TRP A 60 2.62 -7.68 -6.49
CA TRP A 60 1.54 -7.08 -7.28
C TRP A 60 1.15 -5.70 -6.73
N TYR A 61 0.96 -4.72 -7.60
CA TYR A 61 0.39 -3.43 -7.21
C TYR A 61 -1.11 -3.38 -7.54
N ARG A 62 -1.92 -2.96 -6.57
CA ARG A 62 -3.34 -2.69 -6.78
C ARG A 62 -3.69 -1.27 -6.35
N SER A 63 -4.19 -0.47 -7.29
CA SER A 63 -4.88 0.77 -6.94
C SER A 63 -6.32 0.48 -6.50
N SER A 64 -6.70 1.04 -5.37
CA SER A 64 -8.07 1.04 -4.85
C SER A 64 -8.69 2.44 -4.92
N ASN A 65 -10.02 2.48 -4.95
CA ASN A 65 -10.81 3.72 -4.93
C ASN A 65 -11.26 4.10 -3.50
N GLY A 66 -10.58 3.59 -2.46
CA GLY A 66 -10.71 4.02 -1.06
C GLY A 66 -11.76 3.29 -0.22
N TRP A 67 -12.57 2.40 -0.78
CA TRP A 67 -13.64 1.69 -0.04
C TRP A 67 -13.10 0.68 0.99
N ASP A 68 -11.83 0.34 0.89
CA ASP A 68 -11.04 -0.56 1.73
C ASP A 68 -10.35 0.12 2.92
N GLY A 69 -10.48 1.45 3.04
CA GLY A 69 -9.93 2.24 4.15
C GLY A 69 -8.62 2.95 3.80
N CYS A 70 -8.29 4.00 4.57
CA CYS A 70 -7.13 4.86 4.34
C CYS A 70 -5.84 4.27 4.91
N PHE A 71 -5.39 3.11 4.42
CA PHE A 71 -4.14 2.54 4.91
C PHE A 71 -3.34 1.94 3.75
N PRO A 72 -2.01 2.15 3.70
CA PRO A 72 -1.12 1.35 2.88
C PRO A 72 -1.20 -0.08 3.39
N ILE A 73 -1.81 -0.92 2.56
CA ILE A 73 -2.08 -2.32 2.89
C ILE A 73 -1.07 -3.17 2.13
N LEU A 74 -0.33 -3.98 2.88
CA LEU A 74 0.47 -5.08 2.38
C LEU A 74 -0.30 -6.38 2.64
N ILE A 75 -0.51 -7.17 1.60
CA ILE A 75 -1.24 -8.43 1.63
C ILE A 75 -0.23 -9.56 1.48
N LEU A 76 -0.23 -10.44 2.48
CA LEU A 76 0.60 -11.65 2.56
C LEU A 76 -0.11 -12.83 1.90
N ARG A 77 0.62 -13.92 1.66
CA ARG A 77 0.04 -15.22 1.32
C ARG A 77 -0.70 -15.87 2.51
#